data_AF-A0A543JPI0-F1
#
_entry.id   AF-A0A543JPI0-F1
#
_cell.length_a   1.000
_cell.length_b   1.000
_cell.length_c   1.000
_cell.angle_alpha   90.00
_cell.angle_beta   90.00
_cell.angle_gamma   90.00
#
_symmetry.space_group_name_H-M   'P 1'
#
loop_
_entity.id
_entity.type
_entity.pdbx_description
1 polymer ?
#
loop_
_entity_poly.entity_id
_entity_poly.type
_entity_poly.pdbx_seq_one_letter_code
_entity_poly.pdbx_strand_id
1 'polypeptide(L)'
;MSAAAREALSTDPSAPADAVAALADDPSPVIRANLLTNPAVPADLRYQVHASLAAEAAAGDREAENALAWVRYDRSGRTACDTPE
;
A
#
# COMPACT_ATOMS: atom_id res chain seq x y z
N MET A 1 -9.81 -9.57 -12.28
CA MET A 1 -8.32 -9.47 -12.24
C MET A 1 -7.82 -10.47 -11.20
N SER A 2 -6.80 -11.29 -11.49
CA SER A 2 -6.28 -12.26 -10.51
C SER A 2 -5.56 -11.54 -9.36
N ALA A 3 -5.39 -12.20 -8.21
CA ALA A 3 -4.63 -11.64 -7.09
C ALA A 3 -3.19 -11.26 -7.49
N ALA A 4 -2.51 -12.16 -8.22
CA ALA A 4 -1.18 -11.92 -8.74
C ALA A 4 -1.10 -10.72 -9.70
N ALA A 5 -2.11 -10.52 -10.54
CA ALA A 5 -2.14 -9.36 -11.44
C ALA A 5 -2.32 -8.04 -10.67
N ARG A 6 -3.06 -8.05 -9.57
CA ARG A 6 -3.26 -6.86 -8.72
C ARG A 6 -2.00 -6.50 -7.95
N GLU A 7 -1.32 -7.51 -7.42
CA GLU A 7 -0.04 -7.33 -6.75
C GLU A 7 1.04 -6.77 -7.69
N ALA A 8 1.18 -7.36 -8.89
CA ALA A 8 2.12 -6.87 -9.90
C ALA A 8 1.84 -5.42 -10.29
N LEU A 9 0.57 -5.07 -10.52
CA LEU A 9 0.19 -3.72 -10.89
C LEU A 9 0.42 -2.71 -9.74
N SER A 10 0.22 -3.12 -8.48
CA SER A 10 0.41 -2.24 -7.32
C SER A 10 1.87 -1.80 -7.12
N THR A 11 2.82 -2.62 -7.56
CA THR A 11 4.27 -2.38 -7.41
C THR A 11 4.93 -1.90 -8.71
N ASP A 12 4.22 -1.95 -9.84
CA ASP A 12 4.74 -1.51 -11.14
C ASP A 12 4.77 0.03 -11.24
N PRO A 13 5.96 0.65 -11.35
CA PRO A 13 6.11 2.10 -11.50
C PRO A 13 5.70 2.62 -12.89
N SER A 14 5.42 1.73 -13.84
CA SER A 14 4.91 2.06 -15.17
C SER A 14 3.40 1.79 -15.34
N ALA A 15 2.74 1.39 -14.25
CA ALA A 15 1.31 1.10 -14.26
C ALA A 15 0.47 2.31 -14.73
N PRO A 16 -0.57 2.08 -15.54
CA PRO A 16 -1.51 3.14 -15.94
C PRO A 16 -2.24 3.71 -14.72
N ALA A 17 -2.38 5.04 -14.65
CA ALA A 17 -3.05 5.72 -13.54
C ALA A 17 -4.47 5.18 -13.28
N ASP A 18 -5.25 4.89 -14.32
CA ASP A 18 -6.60 4.34 -14.19
C ASP A 18 -6.60 2.93 -13.57
N ALA A 19 -5.56 2.15 -13.87
CA ALA A 19 -5.42 0.79 -13.38
C ALA A 19 -5.01 0.78 -11.89
N VAL A 20 -4.10 1.65 -11.46
CA VAL A 20 -3.77 1.83 -10.03
C VAL A 20 -4.89 2.53 -9.26
N ALA A 21 -5.69 3.40 -9.88
CA ALA A 21 -6.88 3.97 -9.26
C ALA A 21 -7.91 2.89 -8.90
N ALA A 22 -8.10 1.88 -9.76
CA ALA A 22 -8.97 0.75 -9.46
C ALA A 22 -8.48 -0.11 -8.28
N LEU A 23 -7.19 -0.04 -7.93
CA LEU A 23 -6.63 -0.74 -6.77
C LEU A 23 -6.77 0.05 -5.46
N ALA A 24 -7.17 1.32 -5.51
CA ALA A 24 -7.33 2.14 -4.30
C ALA A 24 -8.43 1.60 -3.37
N ASP A 25 -9.46 0.98 -3.95
CA ASP A 25 -10.56 0.32 -3.25
C ASP A 25 -10.38 -1.20 -3.15
N ASP A 26 -9.15 -1.70 -3.38
CA ASP A 26 -8.89 -3.14 -3.32
C ASP A 26 -9.15 -3.69 -1.91
N PRO A 27 -9.84 -4.83 -1.76
CA PRO A 27 -10.12 -5.39 -0.43
C PRO A 27 -8.86 -5.77 0.35
N SER A 28 -7.72 -5.99 -0.31
CA SER A 28 -6.46 -6.29 0.36
C SER A 28 -5.77 -5.02 0.86
N PRO A 29 -5.55 -4.88 2.18
CA PRO A 29 -4.81 -3.74 2.73
C PRO A 29 -3.36 -3.70 2.25
N VAL A 30 -2.76 -4.85 1.94
CA VAL A 30 -1.38 -4.95 1.42
C VAL A 30 -1.26 -4.33 0.03
N ILE A 31 -2.21 -4.65 -0.88
CA ILE A 31 -2.24 -4.07 -2.23
C ILE A 31 -2.40 -2.55 -2.16
N ARG A 32 -3.29 -2.06 -1.30
CA ARG A 32 -3.48 -0.63 -1.06
C ARG A 32 -2.23 0.04 -0.48
N ALA A 33 -1.54 -0.62 0.44
CA ALA A 33 -0.30 -0.12 1.03
C ALA A 33 0.84 0.01 -0.01
N ASN A 34 0.95 -0.92 -0.96
CA ASN A 34 1.94 -0.84 -2.04
C ASN A 34 1.77 0.43 -2.90
N LEU A 35 0.53 0.90 -3.08
CA LEU A 35 0.27 2.15 -3.82
C LEU A 35 0.89 3.37 -3.13
N LEU A 36 1.12 3.32 -1.82
CA LEU A 36 1.71 4.44 -1.06
C LEU A 36 3.21 4.62 -1.34
N THR A 37 3.89 3.56 -1.79
CA THR A 37 5.31 3.59 -2.16
C THR A 37 5.53 3.63 -3.66
N ASN A 38 4.51 3.35 -4.47
CA ASN A 38 4.59 3.40 -5.92
C ASN A 38 4.64 4.85 -6.47
N PRO A 39 5.67 5.23 -7.26
CA PRO A 39 5.81 6.57 -7.84
C PRO A 39 4.79 6.87 -8.96
N ALA A 40 4.22 5.85 -9.61
CA ALA A 40 3.18 6.00 -10.63
C ALA A 40 1.87 6.57 -10.05
N VAL A 41 1.68 6.41 -8.74
CA VAL A 41 0.44 6.79 -8.06
C VAL A 41 0.47 8.30 -7.73
N PRO A 42 -0.53 9.07 -8.18
CA PRO A 42 -0.65 10.49 -7.84
C PRO A 42 -0.68 10.74 -6.32
N ALA A 43 -0.22 11.91 -5.89
CA ALA A 43 -0.18 12.26 -4.46
C ALA A 43 -1.57 12.25 -3.81
N ASP A 44 -2.59 12.75 -4.50
CA ASP A 44 -3.98 12.80 -4.00
C ASP A 44 -4.52 11.39 -3.75
N LEU A 45 -4.27 10.47 -4.68
CA LEU A 45 -4.68 9.08 -4.55
C LEU A 45 -3.94 8.38 -3.40
N ARG A 46 -2.64 8.65 -3.23
CA ARG A 46 -1.87 8.16 -2.07
C ARG A 46 -2.44 8.66 -0.75
N TYR A 47 -2.87 9.92 -0.70
CA TYR A 47 -3.49 10.48 0.50
C TYR A 47 -4.82 9.79 0.82
N GLN A 48 -5.67 9.57 -0.18
CA GLN A 48 -6.96 8.89 -0.02
C GLN A 48 -6.78 7.45 0.48
N VAL A 49 -5.89 6.69 -0.15
CA VAL A 49 -5.60 5.30 0.23
C VAL A 49 -5.04 5.23 1.65
N HIS A 50 -4.11 6.11 1.99
CA HIS A 50 -3.56 6.19 3.35
C HIS A 50 -4.65 6.52 4.37
N ALA A 51 -5.56 7.44 4.07
CA ALA A 51 -6.66 7.81 4.95
C ALA A 51 -7.64 6.64 5.19
N SER A 52 -7.97 5.87 4.15
CA SER A 52 -8.83 4.67 4.28
C SER A 52 -8.18 3.62 5.18
N LEU A 53 -6.91 3.27 4.90
CA LEU A 53 -6.17 2.30 5.70
C LEU A 53 -6.02 2.75 7.16
N ALA A 54 -5.79 4.05 7.39
CA ALA A 54 -5.69 4.59 8.75
C ALA A 54 -7.02 4.52 9.50
N ALA A 55 -8.15 4.78 8.83
CA ALA A 55 -9.47 4.65 9.42
C ALA A 55 -9.80 3.19 9.77
N GLU A 56 -9.44 2.25 8.90
CA GLU A 56 -9.62 0.80 9.13
C GLU A 56 -8.76 0.30 10.29
N ALA A 57 -7.48 0.69 10.32
CA ALA A 57 -6.58 0.38 11.44
C ALA A 57 -7.11 0.94 12.76
N ALA A 58 -7.64 2.19 12.75
CA ALA A 58 -8.26 2.79 13.93
C ALA A 58 -9.55 2.08 14.37
N ALA A 59 -10.27 1.45 13.43
CA ALA A 59 -11.42 0.61 13.71
C ALA A 59 -11.06 -0.80 14.23
N GLY A 60 -9.76 -1.12 14.31
CA GLY A 60 -9.24 -2.39 14.82
C GLY A 60 -8.90 -3.43 13.75
N ASP A 61 -8.86 -3.03 12.48
CA ASP A 61 -8.38 -3.91 11.41
C ASP A 61 -6.86 -4.13 11.53
N ARG A 62 -6.48 -5.34 11.93
CA ARG A 62 -5.09 -5.71 12.12
C ARG A 62 -4.30 -5.80 10.81
N GLU A 63 -4.95 -6.15 9.71
CA GLU A 63 -4.27 -6.23 8.41
C GLU A 63 -3.94 -4.82 7.90
N ALA A 64 -4.86 -3.87 8.06
CA ALA A 64 -4.61 -2.46 7.74
C ALA A 64 -3.51 -1.86 8.63
N GLU A 65 -3.54 -2.15 9.94
CA GLU A 65 -2.50 -1.74 10.88
C GLU A 65 -1.11 -2.28 10.47
N ASN A 66 -1.02 -3.59 10.21
CA ASN A 66 0.22 -4.25 9.79
C ASN A 66 0.73 -3.71 8.46
N ALA A 67 -0.17 -3.46 7.49
CA ALA A 67 0.20 -2.93 6.18
C ALA A 67 0.81 -1.52 6.30
N LEU A 68 0.22 -0.64 7.11
CA LEU A 68 0.79 0.69 7.39
C LEU A 68 2.11 0.61 8.17
N ALA A 69 2.24 -0.33 9.10
CA ALA A 69 3.49 -0.57 9.82
C ALA A 69 4.61 -0.97 8.85
N TRP A 70 4.30 -1.80 7.85
CA TRP A 70 5.25 -2.21 6.81
C TRP A 70 5.69 -1.02 5.94
N VAL A 71 4.78 -0.16 5.51
CA VAL A 71 5.13 1.06 4.74
C VAL A 71 6.04 2.00 5.54
N ARG A 72 5.81 2.13 6.85
CA ARG A 72 6.70 2.89 7.75
C ARG A 72 8.07 2.24 7.86
N TYR A 73 8.14 0.92 7.88
CA TYR A 73 9.39 0.18 7.88
C TYR A 73 10.17 0.40 6.57
N ASP A 74 9.54 0.21 5.41
CA ASP A 74 10.18 0.39 4.11
C ASP A 74 10.72 1.82 3.92
N ARG A 75 9.92 2.85 4.25
CA ARG A 75 10.36 4.26 4.19
C ARG A 75 11.44 4.63 5.18
N SER A 76 11.63 3.87 6.26
CA SER A 76 12.67 4.16 7.24
C SER A 76 14.08 3.84 6.73
N GLY A 77 14.21 3.23 5.54
CA GLY A 77 15.50 2.81 4.99
C GLY A 77 16.13 1.66 5.78
N ARG A 78 15.37 1.05 6.70
CA ARG A 78 15.79 -0.11 7.47
C ARG A 78 15.84 -1.31 6.53
N THR A 79 17.00 -1.94 6.48
CA THR A 79 17.22 -3.18 5.75
C THR A 79 16.79 -4.36 6.63
N ALA A 80 16.64 -5.55 6.04
CA ALA A 80 16.34 -6.76 6.83
C ALA A 80 17.38 -7.07 7.93
N CYS A 81 18.55 -6.42 7.90
CA CYS A 81 19.58 -6.51 8.93
C CYS A 81 19.31 -5.62 10.17
N ASP A 82 18.34 -4.70 10.09
CA ASP A 82 18.06 -3.72 11.15
C ASP A 82 16.89 -4.15 12.07
N THR A 83 16.37 -5.37 11.92
CA THR A 83 15.40 -5.93 12.88
C THR A 83 16.11 -6.24 14.21
N PRO A 84 15.74 -5.61 15.33
CA PRO A 84 16.20 -6.05 16.63
C PRO A 84 15.65 -7.45 16.92
N GLU A 85 16.52 -8.31 17.46
CA GLU A 85 16.26 -9.69 17.88
C GLU A 85 15.07 -9.83 18.85
#